data_AF-A0A1G5R959-F1
#
_entry.id   AF-A0A1G5R959-F1
#
_cell.length_a   1.000
_cell.length_b   1.000
_cell.length_c   1.000
_cell.angle_alpha   90.00
_cell.angle_beta   90.00
_cell.angle_gamma   90.00
#
_symmetry.space_group_name_H-M   'P 1'
#
loop_
_entity.id
_entity.type
_entity.pdbx_description
1 polymer ?
#
loop_
_entity_poly.entity_id
_entity_poly.type
_entity_poly.pdbx_seq_one_letter_code
_entity_poly.pdbx_strand_id
1 'polypeptide(L)'
;MTNKKASGASFSDEEEKEGFISRLLQLVGQRNIRTAAKDWGLPYSTLNNYINKGTSPSLKYMQIVANKENVSLDWLANGDKNFKFETPDAHNDSIELRHSWNLVFNSLNLCEVDKLIKLIHRKGIEGLLTMAHEQQDIKDAIDRLQIRSSLKQAIKVALAGDESTDKEILQCITTLISQEKN
;
A
#
# COMPACT_ATOMS: atom_id res chain seq x y z
N MET A 1 -27.19 55.04 -6.15
CA MET A 1 -26.44 53.87 -6.67
C MET A 1 -24.96 54.14 -6.49
N THR A 2 -24.29 53.45 -5.58
CA THR A 2 -22.87 53.06 -5.73
C THR A 2 -22.55 51.95 -4.72
N ASN A 3 -22.53 50.77 -5.32
CA ASN A 3 -22.06 49.45 -4.94
C ASN A 3 -21.19 49.29 -3.67
N LYS A 4 -21.70 48.45 -2.76
CA LYS A 4 -20.98 47.79 -1.67
C LYS A 4 -20.23 46.59 -2.26
N LYS A 5 -18.90 46.63 -2.39
CA LYS A 5 -18.11 45.46 -2.79
C LYS A 5 -17.76 44.65 -1.55
N ALA A 6 -18.34 43.45 -1.48
CA ALA A 6 -18.15 42.48 -0.43
C ALA A 6 -16.70 42.02 -0.34
N SER A 7 -16.09 42.22 0.82
CA SER A 7 -14.90 41.51 1.29
C SER A 7 -15.33 40.11 1.73
N GLY A 8 -15.04 39.10 0.92
CA GLY A 8 -15.41 37.72 1.21
C GLY A 8 -14.58 36.74 0.40
N ALA A 9 -13.30 36.61 0.73
CA ALA A 9 -12.43 35.47 0.41
C ALA A 9 -11.05 35.74 1.01
N SER A 10 -10.77 35.22 2.22
CA SER A 10 -9.38 35.25 2.76
C SER A 10 -9.10 34.25 3.89
N PHE A 11 -9.90 33.19 4.05
CA PHE A 11 -9.68 32.21 5.13
C PHE A 11 -9.43 30.77 4.63
N SER A 12 -9.23 30.58 3.32
CA SER A 12 -9.01 29.24 2.72
C SER A 12 -7.60 29.07 2.15
N ASP A 13 -7.00 30.14 1.64
CA ASP A 13 -5.74 30.07 0.89
C ASP A 13 -4.50 29.83 1.77
N GLU A 14 -4.53 30.17 3.07
CA GLU A 14 -3.36 30.07 3.95
C GLU A 14 -3.16 28.64 4.43
N GLU A 15 -4.22 27.97 4.90
CA GLU A 15 -4.18 26.56 5.31
C GLU A 15 -3.81 25.63 4.15
N GLU A 16 -4.32 25.89 2.94
CA GLU A 16 -3.99 25.13 1.74
C GLU A 16 -2.53 25.30 1.31
N LYS A 17 -1.97 26.52 1.44
CA LYS A 17 -0.55 26.79 1.16
C LYS A 17 0.37 26.13 2.18
N GLU A 18 0.02 26.17 3.46
CA GLU A 18 0.77 25.48 4.53
C GLU A 18 0.74 23.95 4.35
N GLY A 19 -0.41 23.40 3.93
CA GLY A 19 -0.56 21.99 3.57
C GLY A 19 0.30 21.57 2.37
N PHE A 20 0.40 22.43 1.35
CA PHE A 20 1.26 22.16 0.20
C PHE A 20 2.76 22.18 0.56
N ILE A 21 3.21 23.20 1.30
CA ILE A 21 4.63 23.35 1.67
C ILE A 21 5.08 22.19 2.58
N SER A 22 4.23 21.78 3.53
CA SER A 22 4.52 20.65 4.40
C SER A 22 4.68 19.34 3.62
N ARG A 23 3.81 19.06 2.64
CA ARG A 23 3.95 17.91 1.72
C ARG A 23 5.21 17.99 0.87
N LEU A 24 5.56 19.18 0.38
CA LEU A 24 6.79 19.38 -0.38
C LEU A 24 8.04 19.10 0.47
N LEU A 25 8.05 19.55 1.73
CA LEU A 25 9.10 19.25 2.70
C LEU A 25 9.16 17.75 3.03
N GLN A 26 8.00 17.08 3.11
CA GLN A 26 7.93 15.63 3.28
C GLN A 26 8.60 14.88 2.12
N LEU A 27 8.41 15.34 0.88
CA LEU A 27 9.08 14.76 -0.30
C LEU A 27 10.58 15.05 -0.35
N VAL A 28 11.03 16.20 0.20
CA VAL A 28 12.47 16.45 0.37
C VAL A 28 13.07 15.40 1.32
N GLY A 29 12.36 15.06 2.38
CA GLY A 29 12.72 14.00 3.31
C GLY A 29 14.07 14.25 3.96
N GLN A 30 14.99 13.29 3.86
CA GLN A 30 16.35 13.39 4.42
C GLN A 30 17.33 14.16 3.52
N ARG A 31 16.95 14.50 2.28
CA ARG A 31 17.81 15.24 1.36
C ARG A 31 17.88 16.70 1.78
N ASN A 32 19.00 17.36 1.50
CA ASN A 32 19.01 18.82 1.56
C ASN A 32 18.26 19.40 0.34
N ILE A 33 17.70 20.61 0.50
CA ILE A 33 16.87 21.29 -0.52
C ILE A 33 17.62 21.46 -1.84
N ARG A 34 18.95 21.63 -1.82
CA ARG A 34 19.77 21.78 -3.03
C ARG A 34 19.85 20.47 -3.82
N THR A 35 20.02 19.34 -3.13
CA THR A 35 19.99 18.01 -3.74
C THR A 35 18.60 17.71 -4.30
N ALA A 36 17.53 17.95 -3.53
CA ALA A 36 16.16 17.75 -4.01
C ALA A 36 15.84 18.60 -5.26
N ALA A 37 16.24 19.88 -5.28
CA ALA A 37 16.08 20.74 -6.45
C ALA A 37 16.78 20.18 -7.70
N LYS A 38 18.00 19.64 -7.52
CA LYS A 38 18.76 19.01 -8.61
C LYS A 38 18.06 17.75 -9.12
N ASP A 39 17.60 16.88 -8.23
CA ASP A 39 16.93 15.62 -8.57
C ASP A 39 15.61 15.87 -9.33
N TRP A 40 14.88 16.91 -8.93
CA TRP A 40 13.63 17.35 -9.57
C TRP A 40 13.85 18.16 -10.85
N GLY A 41 15.09 18.55 -11.17
CA GLY A 41 15.38 19.41 -12.31
C GLY A 41 14.82 20.83 -12.16
N LEU A 42 14.70 21.32 -10.92
CA LEU A 42 14.22 22.65 -10.57
C LEU A 42 15.40 23.58 -10.22
N PRO A 43 15.33 24.89 -10.57
CA PRO A 43 16.27 25.85 -10.04
C PRO A 43 16.16 25.91 -8.51
N TYR A 44 17.29 25.89 -7.81
CA TYR A 44 17.31 25.97 -6.34
C TYR A 44 16.51 27.17 -5.80
N SER A 45 16.64 28.33 -6.45
CA SER A 45 15.88 29.55 -6.10
C SER A 45 14.36 29.35 -6.19
N THR A 46 13.90 28.54 -7.14
CA THR A 46 12.48 28.25 -7.36
C THR A 46 11.94 27.40 -6.22
N LEU A 47 12.62 26.30 -5.89
CA LEU A 47 12.23 25.45 -4.76
C LEU A 47 12.31 26.20 -3.42
N ASN A 48 13.36 27.01 -3.24
CA ASN A 48 13.54 27.82 -2.04
C ASN A 48 12.45 28.90 -1.89
N ASN A 49 11.96 29.48 -2.98
CA ASN A 49 10.85 30.43 -2.95
C ASN A 49 9.55 29.75 -2.52
N TYR A 50 9.28 28.53 -3.00
CA TYR A 50 8.09 27.78 -2.60
C TYR A 50 8.09 27.47 -1.10
N ILE A 51 9.23 27.02 -0.56
CA ILE A 51 9.35 26.64 0.85
C ILE A 51 9.37 27.86 1.78
N ASN A 52 10.22 28.86 1.49
CA ASN A 52 10.50 29.94 2.45
C ASN A 52 9.65 31.21 2.23
N LYS A 53 9.15 31.42 1.01
CA LYS A 53 8.33 32.61 0.69
C LYS A 53 6.86 32.26 0.48
N GLY A 54 6.48 30.99 0.63
CA GLY A 54 5.11 30.51 0.44
C GLY A 54 4.54 30.81 -0.94
N THR A 55 5.38 30.91 -1.96
CA THR A 55 4.91 31.21 -3.32
C THR A 55 4.22 29.98 -3.89
N SER A 56 3.03 30.15 -4.46
CA SER A 56 2.31 29.03 -5.07
C SER A 56 3.08 28.51 -6.31
N PRO A 57 3.40 27.22 -6.38
CA PRO A 57 4.05 26.65 -7.56
C PRO A 57 3.13 26.61 -8.76
N SER A 58 3.70 26.69 -9.95
CA SER A 58 2.93 26.43 -11.17
C SER A 58 2.61 24.94 -11.28
N LEU A 59 1.47 24.63 -11.93
CA LEU A 59 1.06 23.26 -12.26
C LEU A 59 2.20 22.45 -12.92
N LYS A 60 2.98 23.10 -13.79
CA LYS A 60 4.13 22.48 -14.47
C LYS A 60 5.15 21.93 -13.45
N TYR A 61 5.47 22.71 -12.43
CA TYR A 61 6.46 22.28 -11.43
C TYR A 61 5.89 21.25 -10.46
N MET A 62 4.60 21.34 -10.13
CA MET A 62 3.92 20.31 -9.35
C MET A 62 3.93 18.96 -10.08
N GLN A 63 3.66 18.94 -11.39
CA GLN A 63 3.73 17.73 -12.20
C GLN A 63 5.14 17.14 -12.25
N ILE A 64 6.17 17.98 -12.36
CA ILE A 64 7.56 17.52 -12.36
C ILE A 64 7.91 16.82 -11.05
N VAL A 65 7.58 17.44 -9.91
CA VAL A 65 7.82 16.86 -8.58
C VAL A 65 7.01 15.56 -8.40
N ALA A 66 5.72 15.59 -8.76
CA ALA A 66 4.83 14.42 -8.66
C ALA A 66 5.36 13.22 -9.45
N ASN A 67 5.79 13.43 -10.70
CA ASN A 67 6.34 12.37 -11.54
C ASN A 67 7.69 11.84 -11.02
N LYS A 68 8.53 12.72 -10.45
CA LYS A 68 9.85 12.35 -9.94
C LYS A 68 9.78 11.56 -8.64
N GLU A 69 8.82 11.89 -7.79
CA GLU A 69 8.60 11.23 -6.50
C GLU A 69 7.51 10.15 -6.58
N ASN A 70 6.97 9.90 -7.77
CA ASN A 70 5.92 8.91 -8.04
C ASN A 70 4.68 9.07 -7.14
N VAL A 71 4.29 10.31 -6.89
CA VAL A 71 3.09 10.68 -6.11
C VAL A 71 2.02 11.26 -7.02
N SER A 72 0.75 11.17 -6.64
CA SER A 72 -0.32 11.78 -7.43
C SER A 72 -0.28 13.30 -7.30
N LEU A 73 -0.60 13.99 -8.40
CA LEU A 73 -0.70 15.44 -8.40
C LEU A 73 -1.78 15.93 -7.43
N ASP A 74 -2.88 15.19 -7.31
CA ASP A 74 -3.97 15.46 -6.39
C ASP A 74 -3.52 15.35 -4.92
N TRP A 75 -2.73 14.34 -4.57
CA TRP A 75 -2.13 14.25 -3.24
C TRP A 75 -1.19 15.41 -2.95
N LEU A 76 -0.37 15.82 -3.92
CA LEU A 76 0.55 16.94 -3.72
C LEU A 76 -0.21 18.26 -3.51
N ALA A 77 -1.30 18.48 -4.26
CA ALA A 77 -2.10 19.70 -4.23
C ALA A 77 -3.05 19.79 -3.02
N ASN A 78 -3.76 18.69 -2.71
CA ASN A 78 -4.86 18.67 -1.76
C ASN A 78 -4.54 17.82 -0.53
N GLY A 79 -3.73 16.77 -0.70
CA GLY A 79 -3.39 15.82 0.35
C GLY A 79 -4.41 14.70 0.47
N ASP A 80 -3.97 13.56 0.97
CA ASP A 80 -4.82 12.44 1.36
C ASP A 80 -4.40 11.97 2.75
N LYS A 81 -5.37 11.83 3.65
CA LYS A 81 -5.16 11.35 5.03
C LYS A 81 -4.75 9.88 5.07
N ASN A 82 -4.97 9.13 3.98
CA ASN A 82 -4.61 7.72 3.87
C ASN A 82 -3.25 7.48 3.19
N PHE A 83 -2.56 8.53 2.74
CA PHE A 83 -1.27 8.37 2.06
C PHE A 83 -0.17 8.01 3.05
N LYS A 84 0.40 6.81 2.90
CA LYS A 84 1.57 6.35 3.65
C LYS A 84 2.82 6.55 2.79
N PHE A 85 3.77 7.31 3.30
CA PHE A 85 5.08 7.44 2.68
C PHE A 85 5.86 6.13 2.92
N GLU A 86 6.06 5.35 1.87
CA GLU A 86 6.99 4.20 1.95
C GLU A 86 8.42 4.76 1.99
N THR A 87 9.10 4.58 3.11
CA THR A 87 10.49 5.04 3.26
C THR A 87 11.44 4.23 2.37
N PRO A 88 12.54 4.83 1.85
CA PRO A 88 13.36 4.22 0.79
C PRO A 88 14.19 2.99 1.15
N ASP A 89 14.14 2.45 2.37
CA ASP A 89 15.09 1.43 2.84
C ASP A 89 14.86 0.01 2.30
N ALA A 90 13.98 -0.17 1.30
CA ALA A 90 13.83 -1.43 0.57
C ALA A 90 13.59 -1.24 -0.95
N HIS A 91 13.81 -0.05 -1.51
CA HIS A 91 13.12 0.36 -2.74
C HIS A 91 13.92 0.20 -4.05
N ASN A 92 15.22 -0.14 -4.01
CA ASN A 92 16.00 -0.22 -5.25
C ASN A 92 15.57 -1.41 -6.13
N ASP A 93 15.36 -2.59 -5.53
CA ASP A 93 14.91 -3.79 -6.26
C ASP A 93 13.48 -3.62 -6.81
N SER A 94 12.61 -2.89 -6.09
CA SER A 94 11.23 -2.65 -6.53
C SER A 94 11.16 -1.69 -7.73
N ILE A 95 12.04 -0.67 -7.76
CA ILE A 95 12.12 0.27 -8.88
C ILE A 95 12.65 -0.46 -10.13
N GLU A 96 13.70 -1.26 -10.00
CA GLU A 96 14.27 -2.02 -11.12
C GLU A 96 13.28 -3.06 -11.68
N LEU A 97 12.53 -3.75 -10.81
CA LEU A 97 11.47 -4.67 -11.23
C LEU A 97 10.31 -3.96 -11.91
N ARG A 98 9.84 -2.83 -11.35
CA ARG A 98 8.80 -2.01 -12.00
C ARG A 98 9.26 -1.46 -13.34
N HIS A 99 10.51 -1.04 -13.44
CA HIS A 99 11.06 -0.55 -14.70
C HIS A 99 11.13 -1.67 -15.74
N SER A 100 11.61 -2.85 -15.35
CA SER A 100 11.66 -4.05 -16.20
C SER A 100 10.27 -4.49 -16.66
N TRP A 101 9.29 -4.47 -15.76
CA TRP A 101 7.89 -4.75 -16.08
C TRP A 101 7.34 -3.75 -17.10
N ASN A 102 7.59 -2.46 -16.91
CA ASN A 102 7.15 -1.44 -17.85
C ASN A 102 7.83 -1.59 -19.23
N LEU A 103 9.11 -1.98 -19.29
CA LEU A 103 9.79 -2.26 -20.55
C LEU A 103 9.12 -3.42 -21.30
N VAL A 104 8.84 -4.53 -20.61
CA VAL A 104 8.13 -5.68 -21.18
C VAL A 104 6.74 -5.26 -21.64
N PHE A 105 5.96 -4.61 -20.77
CA PHE A 105 4.60 -4.17 -21.09
C PHE A 105 4.55 -3.23 -22.29
N ASN A 106 5.44 -2.25 -22.37
CA ASN A 106 5.50 -1.28 -23.47
C ASN A 106 5.97 -1.90 -24.80
N SER A 107 6.61 -3.07 -24.78
CA SER A 107 6.99 -3.81 -25.99
C SER A 107 5.84 -4.61 -26.60
N LEU A 108 4.74 -4.79 -25.86
CA LEU A 108 3.56 -5.53 -26.31
C LEU A 108 2.58 -4.60 -27.02
N ASN A 109 1.95 -5.10 -28.08
CA ASN A 109 0.83 -4.40 -28.71
C ASN A 109 -0.49 -4.60 -27.93
N LEU A 110 -1.53 -3.82 -28.25
CA LEU A 110 -2.81 -3.86 -27.53
C LEU A 110 -3.49 -5.24 -27.53
N CYS A 111 -3.33 -6.03 -28.59
CA CYS A 111 -3.87 -7.40 -28.67
C CYS A 111 -3.08 -8.35 -27.76
N GLU A 112 -1.77 -8.18 -27.66
CA GLU A 112 -0.90 -8.96 -26.77
C GLU A 112 -1.13 -8.61 -25.30
N VAL A 113 -1.31 -7.33 -24.98
CA VAL A 113 -1.67 -6.86 -23.63
C VAL A 113 -3.00 -7.47 -23.18
N ASP A 114 -4.04 -7.45 -24.03
CA ASP A 114 -5.33 -8.07 -23.72
C ASP A 114 -5.19 -9.58 -23.46
N LYS A 115 -4.41 -10.29 -24.29
CA LYS A 115 -4.13 -11.72 -24.09
C LYS A 115 -3.39 -11.98 -22.78
N LEU A 116 -2.40 -11.15 -22.44
CA LEU A 116 -1.62 -11.26 -21.21
C LEU A 116 -2.51 -11.06 -19.98
N ILE A 117 -3.35 -10.02 -19.97
CA ILE A 117 -4.29 -9.76 -18.88
C ILE A 117 -5.26 -10.93 -18.71
N LYS A 118 -5.85 -11.42 -19.81
CA LYS A 118 -6.76 -12.58 -19.77
C LYS A 118 -6.07 -13.84 -19.23
N LEU A 119 -4.81 -14.05 -19.57
CA LEU A 119 -4.03 -15.19 -19.08
C LEU A 119 -3.75 -15.08 -17.58
N ILE A 120 -3.30 -13.91 -17.12
CA ILE A 120 -3.06 -13.62 -15.70
C ILE A 120 -4.34 -13.82 -14.90
N HIS A 121 -5.48 -13.29 -15.38
CA HIS A 121 -6.76 -13.48 -14.72
C HIS A 121 -7.16 -14.95 -14.62
N ARG A 122 -7.09 -15.70 -15.73
CA ARG A 122 -7.50 -17.11 -15.73
C ARG A 122 -6.62 -17.95 -14.83
N LYS A 123 -5.30 -17.77 -14.87
CA LYS A 123 -4.37 -18.51 -14.02
C LYS A 123 -4.44 -18.08 -12.56
N GLY A 124 -4.69 -16.80 -12.30
CA GLY A 124 -4.94 -16.29 -10.95
C GLY A 124 -6.21 -16.90 -10.34
N ILE A 125 -7.33 -16.91 -11.09
CA ILE A 125 -8.59 -17.51 -10.64
C ILE A 125 -8.43 -19.02 -10.42
N GLU A 126 -7.77 -19.72 -11.35
CA GLU A 126 -7.49 -21.16 -11.23
C GLU A 126 -6.69 -21.47 -9.95
N GLY A 127 -5.63 -20.69 -9.67
CA GLY A 127 -4.86 -20.83 -8.44
C GLY A 127 -5.70 -20.59 -7.18
N LEU A 128 -6.49 -19.51 -7.16
CA LEU A 128 -7.39 -19.21 -6.03
C LEU A 128 -8.43 -20.30 -5.80
N LEU A 129 -8.98 -20.87 -6.87
CA LEU A 129 -9.94 -21.98 -6.79
C LEU A 129 -9.29 -23.25 -6.27
N THR A 130 -8.07 -23.59 -6.72
CA THR A 130 -7.32 -24.75 -6.20
C THR A 130 -7.03 -24.60 -4.70
N MET A 131 -6.55 -23.42 -4.28
CA MET A 131 -6.30 -23.14 -2.86
C MET A 131 -7.57 -23.20 -2.01
N ALA A 132 -8.69 -22.70 -2.54
CA ALA A 132 -9.98 -22.81 -1.89
C ALA A 132 -10.48 -24.26 -1.82
N HIS A 133 -10.24 -25.05 -2.88
CA HIS A 133 -10.65 -26.45 -2.94
C HIS A 133 -9.84 -27.33 -1.99
N GLU A 134 -8.52 -27.14 -1.88
CA GLU A 134 -7.66 -27.87 -0.95
C GLU A 134 -8.10 -27.71 0.51
N GLN A 135 -8.49 -26.49 0.92
CA GLN A 135 -9.00 -26.24 2.27
C GLN A 135 -10.40 -26.83 2.50
N GLN A 136 -11.21 -26.95 1.45
CA GLN A 136 -12.55 -27.53 1.52
C GLN A 136 -12.50 -29.06 1.54
N ASP A 137 -11.66 -29.67 0.70
CA ASP A 137 -11.50 -31.12 0.57
C ASP A 137 -10.96 -31.77 1.86
N ILE A 138 -10.03 -31.11 2.56
CA ILE A 138 -9.53 -31.60 3.85
C ILE A 138 -10.64 -31.55 4.92
N LYS A 139 -11.43 -30.48 4.97
CA LYS A 139 -12.55 -30.36 5.93
C LYS A 139 -13.64 -31.38 5.65
N ASP A 140 -13.96 -31.61 4.37
CA ASP A 140 -14.94 -32.59 3.92
C ASP A 140 -14.45 -34.03 4.14
N ALA A 141 -13.14 -34.29 3.99
CA ALA A 141 -12.52 -35.57 4.33
C ALA A 141 -12.60 -35.87 5.85
N ILE A 142 -12.38 -34.86 6.70
CA ILE A 142 -12.55 -34.98 8.16
C ILE A 142 -14.01 -35.30 8.51
N ASP A 143 -14.98 -34.74 7.80
CA ASP A 143 -16.41 -35.02 8.04
C ASP A 143 -16.80 -36.46 7.68
N ARG A 144 -16.13 -37.07 6.70
CA ARG A 144 -16.35 -38.47 6.29
C ARG A 144 -15.76 -39.50 7.25
N LEU A 145 -14.89 -39.12 8.18
CA LEU A 145 -14.34 -40.04 9.17
C LEU A 145 -15.44 -40.59 10.09
N GLN A 146 -15.45 -41.90 10.34
CA GLN A 146 -16.42 -42.56 11.23
C GLN A 146 -16.03 -42.43 12.71
N ILE A 147 -15.77 -41.20 13.16
CA ILE A 147 -15.35 -40.86 14.52
C ILE A 147 -16.36 -39.93 15.21
N ARG A 148 -16.27 -39.80 16.53
CA ARG A 148 -17.13 -38.91 17.33
C ARG A 148 -17.02 -37.46 16.83
N SER A 149 -18.15 -36.76 16.77
CA SER A 149 -18.24 -35.38 16.26
C SER A 149 -17.35 -34.39 17.03
N SER A 150 -17.23 -34.56 18.34
CA SER A 150 -16.33 -33.75 19.18
C SER A 150 -14.88 -33.81 18.72
N LEU A 151 -14.41 -34.98 18.29
CA LEU A 151 -13.05 -35.18 17.79
C LEU A 151 -12.86 -34.57 16.39
N LYS A 152 -13.88 -34.65 15.52
CA LYS A 152 -13.86 -33.96 14.21
C LYS A 152 -13.71 -32.44 14.38
N GLN A 153 -14.45 -31.87 15.33
CA GLN A 153 -14.40 -30.45 15.64
C GLN A 153 -13.02 -30.04 16.14
N ALA A 154 -12.43 -30.83 17.05
CA ALA A 154 -11.08 -30.58 17.57
C ALA A 154 -10.01 -30.61 16.47
N ILE A 155 -10.08 -31.60 15.57
CA ILE A 155 -9.15 -31.71 14.42
C ILE A 155 -9.32 -30.52 13.46
N LYS A 156 -10.54 -30.07 13.19
CA LYS A 156 -10.81 -28.89 12.35
C LYS A 156 -10.27 -27.59 12.95
N VAL A 157 -10.32 -27.46 14.28
CA VAL A 157 -9.78 -26.30 15.01
C VAL A 157 -8.25 -26.34 15.03
N ALA A 158 -7.64 -27.49 15.29
CA ALA A 158 -6.19 -27.69 15.24
C ALA A 158 -5.63 -27.38 13.83
N LEU A 159 -6.33 -27.81 12.78
CA LEU A 159 -5.95 -27.51 11.39
C LEU A 159 -5.97 -26.00 11.05
N ALA A 160 -6.74 -25.20 11.78
CA ALA A 160 -6.81 -23.75 11.61
C ALA A 160 -5.85 -22.98 12.53
N GLY A 161 -5.30 -23.64 13.55
CA GLY A 161 -4.34 -23.09 14.50
C GLY A 161 -2.89 -23.26 14.06
N ASP A 162 -1.97 -22.66 14.82
CA ASP A 162 -0.53 -22.92 14.69
C ASP A 162 -0.07 -24.02 15.66
N GLU A 163 1.15 -24.54 15.44
CA GLU A 163 1.74 -25.61 16.26
C GLU A 163 1.92 -25.23 17.75
N SER A 164 1.81 -23.93 18.08
CA SER A 164 1.81 -23.42 19.46
C SER A 164 0.50 -23.76 20.18
N THR A 165 -0.63 -23.66 19.46
CA THR A 165 -1.96 -23.96 19.97
C THR A 165 -2.10 -25.46 20.28
N ASP A 166 -1.54 -26.31 19.40
CA ASP A 166 -1.54 -27.77 19.60
C ASP A 166 -0.72 -28.20 20.81
N LYS A 167 0.42 -27.55 21.06
CA LYS A 167 1.27 -27.82 22.24
C LYS A 167 0.59 -27.44 23.54
N GLU A 168 -0.13 -26.31 23.60
CA GLU A 168 -0.90 -25.93 24.79
C GLU A 168 -2.03 -26.91 25.10
N ILE A 169 -2.76 -27.38 24.09
CA ILE A 169 -3.82 -28.39 24.26
C ILE A 169 -3.24 -29.67 24.86
N LEU A 170 -2.12 -30.16 24.31
CA LEU A 170 -1.43 -31.35 24.81
C LEU A 170 -0.91 -31.15 26.24
N GLN A 171 -0.36 -29.98 26.55
CA GLN A 171 0.16 -29.65 27.86
C GLN A 171 -0.96 -29.57 28.91
N CYS A 172 -2.11 -28.99 28.55
CA CYS A 172 -3.28 -28.90 29.42
C CYS A 172 -3.86 -30.29 29.74
N ILE A 173 -4.01 -31.15 28.73
CA ILE A 173 -4.45 -32.55 28.91
C ILE A 173 -3.48 -33.32 29.82
N THR A 174 -2.16 -33.15 29.62
CA THR A 174 -1.14 -33.83 30.43
C THR A 174 -1.18 -33.37 31.89
N THR A 175 -1.45 -32.08 32.12
CA THR A 175 -1.57 -31.50 33.46
C THR A 175 -2.81 -32.02 34.18
N LEU A 176 -3.95 -32.11 33.49
CA LEU A 176 -5.19 -32.66 34.04
C LEU A 176 -5.07 -34.15 34.40
N ILE A 177 -4.46 -34.96 33.53
CA ILE A 177 -4.22 -36.39 33.81
C ILE A 177 -3.28 -36.58 35.01
N SER A 178 -2.34 -35.66 35.21
CA SER A 178 -1.42 -35.70 36.36
C SER A 178 -2.09 -35.28 37.67
N GLN A 179 -3.12 -34.43 37.60
CA GLN A 179 -3.94 -34.04 38.76
C GLN A 179 -4.94 -35.12 39.18
N GLU A 180 -5.41 -35.96 38.25
CA GLU A 180 -6.37 -37.03 38.52
C GLU A 180 -5.72 -38.32 39.06
N LYS A 181 -4.38 -38.42 38.98
CA LYS A 181 -3.58 -39.56 39.47
C LYS A 181 -2.97 -39.36 40.87
N ASN A 182 -3.16 -38.19 41.48
CA ASN A 182 -2.82 -37.90 42.88
C ASN A 182 -4.10 -37.86 43.73
#